data_AF-A0A2A6BMI2-F1
#
_entry.id   AF-A0A2A6BMI2-F1
#
_cell.length_a   1.000
_cell.length_b   1.000
_cell.length_c   1.000
_cell.angle_alpha   90.00
_cell.angle_beta   90.00
_cell.angle_gamma   90.00
#
_symmetry.space_group_name_H-M   'P 1'
#
loop_
_entity.id
_entity.type
_entity.pdbx_description
1 polymer ?
#
loop_
_entity_poly.entity_id
_entity_poly.type
_entity_poly.pdbx_seq_one_letter_code
_entity_poly.pdbx_strand_id
1 'polypeptide(L)'
;MKGYFQSMAAEKKIGKKKRLIVKNVKKEDTEVCESTPEVIPLDVHKCLRYSLSSSFTCERHLFLKADASNICALLVGNVPSYLDLDVINGFLSEFVKASIDGVFPLRSNSASNRFDVGQLTIRIVFSSPEGVKEALAKAETSGPFIAEKYGPFDDTTTIQAQMASYHSRVVDSDSLMKEVDEYMNAHDEEAAAANRAARKRRKVADEDGWITVTKGSRTSAPESKKMREDEPLSHQDEKRKQKKVDVAFYNFQIKESKMKHLNELRAKFEEDKKRVAMAKAARKFRPL
;
A
#
# COMPACT_ATOMS: atom_id res chain seq x y z
N MET A 1 -2.27 -40.20 59.94
CA MET A 1 -1.52 -41.42 59.59
C MET A 1 -1.44 -41.50 58.07
N LYS A 2 -0.25 -41.28 57.53
CA LYS A 2 0.13 -41.47 56.13
C LYS A 2 1.20 -42.56 56.13
N GLY A 3 1.21 -43.44 55.14
CA GLY A 3 2.37 -44.29 54.92
C GLY A 3 2.20 -45.40 53.88
N TYR A 4 3.06 -45.33 52.85
CA TYR A 4 3.78 -46.45 52.22
C TYR A 4 2.98 -47.47 51.38
N PHE A 5 3.45 -48.02 50.24
CA PHE A 5 4.56 -47.79 49.31
C PHE A 5 4.32 -48.72 48.10
N GLN A 6 4.94 -48.43 46.95
CA GLN A 6 4.88 -49.21 45.70
C GLN A 6 5.72 -50.51 45.73
N SER A 7 5.37 -51.47 44.88
CA SER A 7 6.17 -52.01 43.74
C SER A 7 5.99 -53.52 43.51
N MET A 8 5.92 -53.92 42.24
CA MET A 8 6.69 -55.03 41.61
C MET A 8 6.16 -55.34 40.21
N ALA A 9 7.10 -55.55 39.29
CA ALA A 9 6.95 -55.70 37.85
C ALA A 9 6.71 -57.16 37.41
N ALA A 10 6.21 -57.36 36.19
CA ALA A 10 6.45 -58.59 35.41
C ALA A 10 6.20 -58.37 33.90
N GLU A 11 7.26 -58.48 33.10
CA GLU A 11 7.23 -58.58 31.65
C GLU A 11 6.96 -60.02 31.19
N LYS A 12 6.23 -60.21 30.07
CA LYS A 12 6.29 -61.42 29.22
C LYS A 12 6.11 -61.05 27.75
N LYS A 13 7.13 -61.32 26.93
CA LYS A 13 7.06 -61.44 25.46
C LYS A 13 7.21 -62.92 25.07
N ILE A 14 6.59 -63.30 23.94
CA ILE A 14 7.09 -64.15 22.84
C ILE A 14 5.94 -65.00 22.23
N GLY A 15 5.84 -64.99 20.89
CA GLY A 15 5.16 -66.05 20.12
C GLY A 15 4.58 -65.60 18.77
N LYS A 16 5.37 -65.71 17.69
CA LYS A 16 5.05 -65.26 16.31
C LYS A 16 3.98 -66.13 15.62
N LYS A 17 3.11 -65.47 14.85
CA LYS A 17 2.12 -66.04 13.91
C LYS A 17 2.79 -66.69 12.69
N LYS A 18 2.35 -67.90 12.33
CA LYS A 18 2.41 -68.46 10.96
C LYS A 18 0.97 -68.66 10.48
N ARG A 19 0.60 -68.09 9.33
CA ARG A 19 -0.57 -68.55 8.55
C ARG A 19 -0.22 -68.56 7.07
N LEU A 20 -0.71 -69.61 6.45
CA LEU A 20 -0.33 -70.19 5.17
C LEU A 20 -0.87 -69.40 3.97
N ILE A 21 -0.09 -69.47 2.90
CA ILE A 21 -0.38 -68.99 1.56
C ILE A 21 -1.42 -69.92 0.92
N VAL A 22 -2.53 -69.38 0.44
CA VAL A 22 -3.43 -70.06 -0.50
C VAL A 22 -3.49 -69.20 -1.77
N LYS A 23 -3.04 -69.81 -2.87
CA LYS A 23 -3.09 -69.27 -4.23
C LYS A 23 -4.53 -69.31 -4.72
N ASN A 24 -5.07 -68.19 -5.18
CA ASN A 24 -6.31 -68.19 -5.96
C ASN A 24 -6.05 -67.75 -7.40
N VAL A 25 -6.60 -68.58 -8.28
CA VAL A 25 -6.45 -68.66 -9.73
C VAL A 25 -7.34 -67.63 -10.40
N LYS A 26 -6.85 -67.06 -11.51
CA LYS A 26 -7.58 -66.15 -12.41
C LYS A 26 -8.81 -66.86 -13.01
N LYS A 27 -9.97 -66.19 -12.99
CA LYS A 27 -11.02 -66.36 -13.98
C LYS A 27 -11.28 -65.00 -14.61
N GLU A 28 -11.12 -64.97 -15.93
CA GLU A 28 -11.53 -63.88 -16.80
C GLU A 28 -13.02 -64.07 -17.07
N ASP A 29 -13.83 -63.12 -16.63
CA ASP A 29 -15.21 -62.98 -17.08
C ASP A 29 -15.30 -61.63 -17.81
N THR A 30 -15.62 -61.72 -19.09
CA THR A 30 -15.78 -60.61 -20.02
C THR A 30 -17.15 -59.99 -19.77
N GLU A 31 -17.23 -58.95 -18.94
CA GLU A 31 -18.45 -58.16 -18.76
C GLU A 31 -18.42 -56.95 -19.70
N VAL A 32 -19.33 -56.99 -20.68
CA VAL A 32 -19.71 -55.83 -21.49
C VAL A 32 -20.51 -54.89 -20.58
N CYS A 33 -19.84 -53.86 -20.05
CA CYS A 33 -20.51 -52.79 -19.32
C CYS A 33 -21.14 -51.81 -20.32
N GLU A 34 -22.45 -51.94 -20.50
CA GLU A 34 -23.32 -50.86 -20.98
C GLU A 34 -23.17 -49.66 -20.02
N SER A 35 -22.52 -48.59 -20.48
CA SER A 35 -22.35 -47.37 -19.71
C SER A 35 -23.68 -46.63 -19.63
N THR A 36 -24.38 -46.78 -18.50
CA THR A 36 -25.33 -45.76 -18.06
C THR A 36 -24.55 -44.46 -17.85
N PRO A 37 -25.07 -43.29 -18.27
CA PRO A 37 -24.35 -42.04 -18.07
C PRO A 37 -24.23 -41.79 -16.57
N GLU A 38 -23.00 -41.85 -16.06
CA GLU A 38 -22.67 -41.50 -14.69
C GLU A 38 -23.27 -40.12 -14.38
N VAL A 39 -24.16 -40.08 -13.38
CA VAL A 39 -24.73 -38.83 -12.88
C VAL A 39 -23.61 -38.08 -12.19
N ILE A 40 -22.93 -37.20 -12.91
CA ILE A 40 -21.83 -36.41 -12.39
C ILE A 40 -22.39 -35.51 -11.27
N PRO A 41 -21.88 -35.61 -10.03
CA PRO A 41 -22.33 -34.74 -8.95
C PRO A 41 -21.94 -33.30 -9.29
N LEU A 42 -22.96 -32.48 -9.59
CA LEU A 42 -22.84 -31.09 -10.06
C LEU A 42 -22.12 -30.15 -9.06
N ASP A 43 -21.94 -30.57 -7.81
CA ASP A 43 -21.37 -29.74 -6.75
C ASP A 43 -19.85 -29.89 -6.58
N VAL A 44 -19.24 -30.87 -7.24
CA VAL A 44 -17.79 -31.11 -7.17
C VAL A 44 -17.08 -30.26 -8.23
N HIS A 45 -16.02 -29.55 -7.83
CA HIS A 45 -15.17 -28.82 -8.77
C HIS A 45 -14.43 -29.78 -9.70
N LYS A 46 -14.48 -29.49 -11.01
CA LYS A 46 -13.73 -30.21 -12.04
C LYS A 46 -12.49 -29.42 -12.43
N CYS A 47 -11.38 -30.11 -12.66
CA CYS A 47 -10.10 -29.47 -12.98
C CYS A 47 -9.85 -29.52 -14.48
N LEU A 48 -9.62 -28.36 -15.09
CA LEU A 48 -9.17 -28.22 -16.48
C LEU A 48 -7.69 -27.87 -16.50
N ARG A 49 -6.87 -28.65 -17.20
CA ARG A 49 -5.41 -28.46 -17.31
C ARG A 49 -5.05 -27.64 -18.54
N TYR A 50 -4.23 -26.61 -18.36
CA TYR A 50 -3.69 -25.82 -19.47
C TYR A 50 -2.24 -25.40 -19.22
N SER A 51 -1.50 -25.10 -20.28
CA SER A 51 -0.21 -24.42 -20.28
C SER A 51 -0.34 -23.10 -21.05
N LEU A 52 0.61 -22.18 -20.84
CA LEU A 52 0.54 -20.86 -21.49
C LEU A 52 1.04 -20.92 -22.92
N SER A 53 2.26 -21.40 -23.11
CA SER A 53 2.95 -21.43 -24.40
C SER A 53 3.89 -22.62 -24.46
N SER A 54 4.44 -22.90 -25.65
CA SER A 54 5.51 -23.90 -25.82
C SER A 54 6.74 -23.63 -24.94
N SER A 55 7.02 -22.35 -24.64
CA SER A 55 8.11 -21.93 -23.76
C SER A 55 7.77 -22.12 -22.28
N PHE A 56 6.48 -22.05 -21.92
CA PHE A 56 5.99 -22.18 -20.56
C PHE A 56 5.19 -23.47 -20.39
N THR A 57 5.91 -24.58 -20.29
CA THR A 57 5.35 -25.94 -20.21
C THR A 57 4.68 -26.28 -18.88
N CYS A 58 4.77 -25.41 -17.87
CA CYS A 58 4.17 -25.63 -16.57
C CYS A 58 2.64 -25.75 -16.68
N GLU A 59 2.11 -26.89 -16.24
CA GLU A 59 0.68 -27.12 -16.15
C GLU A 59 0.04 -26.23 -15.08
N ARG A 60 -1.11 -25.67 -15.42
CA ARG A 60 -1.95 -24.83 -14.59
C ARG A 60 -3.36 -25.39 -14.59
N HIS A 61 -4.12 -25.08 -13.54
CA HIS A 61 -5.45 -25.62 -13.33
C HIS A 61 -6.50 -24.51 -13.26
N LEU A 62 -7.56 -24.65 -14.05
CA LEU A 62 -8.80 -23.91 -13.89
C LEU A 62 -9.82 -24.83 -13.19
N PHE A 63 -10.67 -24.25 -12.36
CA PHE A 63 -11.69 -25.01 -11.63
C PHE A 63 -13.06 -24.70 -12.18
N LEU A 64 -13.76 -25.71 -12.69
CA LEU A 64 -15.09 -25.61 -13.27
C LEU A 64 -16.12 -26.05 -12.23
N LYS A 65 -17.19 -25.27 -12.08
CA LYS A 65 -18.34 -25.57 -11.24
C LYS A 65 -19.63 -25.20 -11.96
N ALA A 66 -20.69 -25.98 -11.84
CA ALA A 66 -22.02 -25.51 -12.23
C ALA A 66 -22.46 -24.33 -11.34
N ASP A 67 -23.10 -23.32 -11.94
CA ASP A 67 -23.73 -22.25 -11.16
C ASP A 67 -25.03 -22.77 -10.53
N ALA A 68 -25.22 -22.55 -9.23
CA ALA A 68 -26.46 -22.90 -8.54
C ALA A 68 -27.63 -21.99 -8.94
N SER A 69 -27.32 -20.76 -9.38
CA SER A 69 -28.33 -19.75 -9.71
C SER A 69 -28.91 -19.94 -11.11
N ASN A 70 -28.11 -20.49 -12.03
CA ASN A 70 -28.47 -20.62 -13.44
C ASN A 70 -27.97 -21.94 -14.00
N ILE A 71 -28.90 -22.80 -14.43
CA ILE A 71 -28.60 -24.17 -14.88
C ILE A 71 -27.76 -24.16 -16.19
N CYS A 72 -27.92 -23.13 -17.01
CA CYS A 72 -27.14 -22.95 -18.23
C CYS A 72 -25.80 -22.22 -18.01
N ALA A 73 -25.44 -21.89 -16.77
CA ALA A 73 -24.21 -21.17 -16.47
C ALA A 73 -23.17 -22.07 -15.80
N LEU A 74 -21.92 -21.87 -16.22
CA LEU A 74 -20.74 -22.50 -15.67
C LEU A 74 -19.86 -21.44 -15.03
N LEU A 75 -19.38 -21.71 -13.82
CA LEU A 75 -18.40 -20.91 -13.11
C LEU A 75 -17.01 -21.48 -13.36
N VAL A 76 -16.08 -20.62 -13.77
CA VAL A 76 -14.67 -20.95 -13.94
C VAL A 76 -13.88 -20.12 -12.92
N GLY A 77 -13.28 -20.79 -11.96
CA GLY A 77 -12.44 -20.20 -10.92
C GLY A 77 -10.95 -20.33 -11.23
N ASN A 78 -10.14 -19.60 -10.45
CA ASN A 78 -8.69 -19.54 -10.56
C ASN A 78 -8.19 -19.03 -11.92
N VAL A 79 -8.96 -18.17 -12.58
CA VAL A 79 -8.55 -17.56 -13.85
C VAL A 79 -7.60 -16.41 -13.56
N PRO A 80 -6.35 -16.41 -14.05
CA PRO A 80 -5.47 -15.26 -13.88
C PRO A 80 -5.96 -14.03 -14.64
N SER A 81 -5.69 -12.83 -14.11
CA SER A 81 -6.03 -11.54 -14.73
C SER A 81 -5.40 -11.29 -16.09
N TYR A 82 -4.25 -11.92 -16.38
CA TYR A 82 -3.58 -11.84 -17.68
C TYR A 82 -4.19 -12.77 -18.75
N LEU A 83 -5.15 -13.62 -18.38
CA LEU A 83 -5.78 -14.56 -19.30
C LEU A 83 -7.08 -13.94 -19.81
N ASP A 84 -7.11 -13.63 -21.11
CA ASP A 84 -8.27 -13.03 -21.74
C ASP A 84 -9.48 -13.97 -21.76
N LEU A 85 -10.67 -13.37 -21.74
CA LEU A 85 -11.94 -14.09 -21.77
C LEU A 85 -12.09 -14.94 -23.05
N ASP A 86 -11.52 -14.46 -24.16
CA ASP A 86 -11.55 -15.13 -25.46
C ASP A 86 -10.76 -16.44 -25.46
N VAL A 87 -9.64 -16.49 -24.71
CA VAL A 87 -8.85 -17.72 -24.57
C VAL A 87 -9.66 -18.81 -23.88
N ILE A 88 -10.43 -18.42 -22.85
CA ILE A 88 -11.27 -19.35 -22.08
C ILE A 88 -12.45 -19.83 -22.92
N ASN A 89 -13.03 -18.93 -23.72
CA ASN A 89 -14.05 -19.28 -24.71
C ASN A 89 -13.49 -20.32 -25.71
N GLY A 90 -12.26 -20.09 -26.19
CA GLY A 90 -11.54 -21.00 -27.07
C GLY A 90 -11.35 -22.39 -26.46
N PHE A 91 -10.90 -22.47 -25.19
CA PHE A 91 -10.74 -23.75 -24.48
C PHE A 91 -12.03 -24.56 -24.45
N LEU A 92 -13.16 -23.94 -24.09
CA LEU A 92 -14.43 -24.64 -23.98
C LEU A 92 -14.97 -25.06 -25.34
N SER A 93 -14.76 -24.24 -26.38
CA SER A 93 -15.22 -24.53 -27.73
C SER A 93 -14.59 -25.80 -28.34
N GLU A 94 -13.41 -26.22 -27.87
CA GLU A 94 -12.71 -27.40 -28.39
C GLU A 94 -13.40 -28.72 -27.98
N PHE A 95 -14.04 -28.77 -26.81
CA PHE A 95 -14.62 -30.01 -26.28
C PHE A 95 -16.12 -29.96 -26.00
N VAL A 96 -16.71 -28.76 -25.93
CA VAL A 96 -18.16 -28.54 -25.75
C VAL A 96 -18.76 -28.18 -27.11
N LYS A 97 -19.81 -28.90 -27.51
CA LYS A 97 -20.49 -28.65 -28.80
C LYS A 97 -21.57 -27.58 -28.72
N ALA A 98 -22.09 -27.32 -27.51
CA ALA A 98 -23.11 -26.31 -27.29
C ALA A 98 -22.58 -24.90 -27.54
N SER A 99 -23.41 -24.01 -28.09
CA SER A 99 -23.06 -22.61 -28.29
C SER A 99 -22.95 -21.85 -26.96
N ILE A 100 -21.93 -20.99 -26.89
CA ILE A 100 -21.67 -20.11 -25.74
C ILE A 100 -22.31 -18.75 -26.07
N ASP A 101 -23.23 -18.31 -25.21
CA ASP A 101 -23.96 -17.04 -25.39
C ASP A 101 -23.14 -15.85 -24.89
N GLY A 102 -22.30 -16.04 -23.87
CA GLY A 102 -21.43 -14.98 -23.35
C GLY A 102 -20.56 -15.40 -22.17
N VAL A 103 -19.47 -14.65 -21.99
CA VAL A 103 -18.47 -14.83 -20.93
C VAL A 103 -18.39 -13.54 -20.12
N PHE A 104 -18.62 -13.63 -18.81
CA PHE A 104 -18.70 -12.48 -17.92
C PHE A 104 -17.81 -12.65 -16.69
N PRO A 105 -16.93 -11.68 -16.35
CA PRO A 105 -16.20 -11.71 -15.09
C PRO A 105 -17.18 -11.46 -13.92
N LEU A 106 -17.16 -12.34 -12.92
CA LEU A 106 -18.09 -12.29 -11.78
C LEU A 106 -17.43 -11.71 -10.52
N ARG A 107 -16.23 -12.17 -10.18
CA ARG A 107 -15.54 -11.79 -8.95
C ARG A 107 -14.03 -11.76 -9.14
N SER A 108 -13.36 -10.78 -8.55
CA SER A 108 -11.91 -10.77 -8.37
C SER A 108 -11.52 -11.07 -6.92
N ASN A 109 -10.37 -11.68 -6.70
CA ASN A 109 -9.77 -11.82 -5.36
C ASN A 109 -8.92 -10.61 -4.93
N SER A 110 -8.77 -9.60 -5.80
CA SER A 110 -8.02 -8.38 -5.51
C SER A 110 -8.64 -7.60 -4.36
N ALA A 111 -7.81 -7.06 -3.45
CA ALA A 111 -8.26 -6.20 -2.35
C ALA A 111 -9.03 -4.96 -2.83
N SER A 112 -8.77 -4.53 -4.07
CA SER A 112 -9.41 -3.37 -4.70
C SER A 112 -10.65 -3.71 -5.53
N ASN A 113 -11.06 -4.99 -5.57
CA ASN A 113 -12.12 -5.51 -6.45
C ASN A 113 -11.93 -5.16 -7.95
N ARG A 114 -10.70 -4.87 -8.37
CA ARG A 114 -10.36 -4.61 -9.78
C ARG A 114 -10.14 -5.94 -10.50
N PHE A 115 -10.60 -6.01 -11.75
CA PHE A 115 -10.46 -7.20 -12.57
C PHE A 115 -9.07 -7.34 -13.22
N ASP A 116 -8.29 -6.26 -13.23
CA ASP A 116 -6.97 -6.20 -13.88
C ASP A 116 -5.86 -6.88 -13.06
N VAL A 117 -6.14 -7.29 -11.81
CA VAL A 117 -5.13 -7.81 -10.89
C VAL A 117 -5.64 -9.04 -10.15
N GLY A 118 -4.77 -10.03 -10.01
CA GLY A 118 -5.03 -11.23 -9.22
C GLY A 118 -5.72 -12.32 -10.04
N GLN A 119 -6.66 -13.00 -9.40
CA GLN A 119 -7.43 -14.10 -9.97
C GLN A 119 -8.92 -13.76 -9.99
N LEU A 120 -9.57 -14.23 -11.05
CA LEU A 120 -10.94 -14.00 -11.41
C LEU A 120 -11.74 -15.29 -11.29
N THR A 121 -13.01 -15.12 -10.95
CA THR A 121 -14.06 -16.10 -11.17
C THR A 121 -14.92 -15.57 -12.31
N ILE A 122 -15.05 -16.36 -13.37
CA ILE A 122 -15.78 -16.01 -14.57
C ILE A 122 -17.03 -16.87 -14.64
N ARG A 123 -18.11 -16.28 -15.13
CA ARG A 123 -19.36 -16.96 -15.44
C ARG A 123 -19.52 -17.06 -16.95
N ILE A 124 -19.76 -18.26 -17.43
CA ILE A 124 -19.95 -18.58 -18.84
C ILE A 124 -21.37 -19.06 -19.00
N VAL A 125 -22.11 -18.45 -19.91
CA VAL A 125 -23.51 -18.79 -20.18
C VAL A 125 -23.56 -19.57 -21.49
N PHE A 126 -24.08 -20.79 -21.41
CA PHE A 126 -24.36 -21.62 -22.58
C PHE A 126 -25.80 -21.45 -23.02
N SER A 127 -26.05 -21.70 -24.30
CA SER A 127 -27.41 -21.72 -24.85
C SER A 127 -28.25 -22.89 -24.30
N SER A 128 -27.60 -24.04 -24.02
CA SER A 128 -28.26 -25.23 -23.48
C SER A 128 -27.65 -25.67 -22.14
N PRO A 129 -28.46 -26.25 -21.23
CA PRO A 129 -27.98 -26.81 -19.97
C PRO A 129 -27.15 -28.09 -20.17
N GLU A 130 -27.25 -28.71 -21.35
CA GLU A 130 -26.43 -29.85 -21.74
C GLU A 130 -24.96 -29.44 -21.92
N GLY A 131 -24.71 -28.21 -22.39
CA GLY A 131 -23.34 -27.67 -22.51
C GLY A 131 -22.59 -27.66 -21.18
N VAL A 132 -23.26 -27.31 -20.08
CA VAL A 132 -22.65 -27.31 -18.73
C VAL A 132 -22.30 -28.74 -18.29
N LYS A 133 -23.19 -29.71 -18.55
CA LYS A 133 -22.95 -31.12 -18.20
C LYS A 133 -21.82 -31.71 -19.03
N GLU A 134 -21.81 -31.45 -20.34
CA GLU A 134 -20.75 -31.88 -21.25
C GLU A 134 -19.41 -31.27 -20.85
N ALA A 135 -19.40 -29.99 -20.47
CA ALA A 135 -18.21 -29.30 -19.99
C ALA A 135 -17.63 -29.99 -18.75
N LEU A 136 -18.46 -30.26 -17.74
CA LEU A 136 -18.03 -30.91 -16.50
C LEU A 136 -17.61 -32.37 -16.69
N ALA A 137 -18.27 -33.10 -17.61
CA ALA A 137 -17.94 -34.49 -17.93
C ALA A 137 -16.56 -34.62 -18.59
N LYS A 138 -16.27 -33.72 -19.53
CA LYS A 138 -15.06 -33.81 -20.36
C LYS A 138 -13.86 -33.05 -19.81
N ALA A 139 -14.06 -32.09 -18.90
CA ALA A 139 -13.00 -31.21 -18.41
C ALA A 139 -11.72 -31.92 -17.93
N GLU A 140 -11.85 -33.08 -17.27
CA GLU A 140 -10.70 -33.83 -16.73
C GLU A 140 -9.99 -34.69 -17.79
N THR A 141 -10.75 -35.12 -18.80
CA THR A 141 -10.27 -35.94 -19.92
C THR A 141 -9.62 -35.08 -21.00
N SER A 142 -10.15 -33.89 -21.23
CA SER A 142 -9.62 -32.93 -22.19
C SER A 142 -8.46 -32.15 -21.56
N GLY A 143 -7.23 -32.42 -21.98
CA GLY A 143 -6.06 -31.63 -21.62
C GLY A 143 -4.73 -32.29 -21.96
N PRO A 144 -3.62 -31.52 -21.96
CA PRO A 144 -3.51 -30.09 -21.60
C PRO A 144 -3.71 -29.13 -22.80
N PHE A 145 -4.47 -28.06 -22.59
CA PHE A 145 -4.68 -26.99 -23.59
C PHE A 145 -3.51 -25.99 -23.60
N ILE A 146 -3.29 -25.30 -24.72
CA ILE A 146 -2.24 -24.27 -24.85
C ILE A 146 -2.93 -22.92 -25.07
N ALA A 147 -2.75 -21.96 -24.15
CA ALA A 147 -3.40 -20.65 -24.18
C ALA A 147 -3.05 -19.82 -25.43
N GLU A 148 -1.79 -19.84 -25.84
CA GLU A 148 -1.25 -19.12 -27.01
C GLU A 148 -2.03 -19.40 -28.32
N LYS A 149 -2.67 -20.57 -28.44
CA LYS A 149 -3.46 -20.92 -29.64
C LYS A 149 -4.75 -20.12 -29.80
N TYR A 150 -5.32 -19.65 -28.69
CA TYR A 150 -6.68 -19.11 -28.65
C TYR A 150 -6.74 -17.60 -28.49
N GLY A 151 -5.62 -16.96 -28.16
CA GLY A 151 -5.57 -15.52 -28.02
C GLY A 151 -4.16 -14.99 -27.82
N PRO A 152 -3.98 -13.67 -28.00
CA PRO A 152 -2.73 -13.01 -27.67
C PRO A 152 -2.49 -13.17 -26.17
N PHE A 153 -1.32 -13.70 -25.81
CA PHE A 153 -0.89 -13.79 -24.43
C PHE A 153 0.29 -12.85 -24.24
N ASP A 154 0.24 -12.05 -23.18
CA ASP A 154 1.36 -11.19 -22.81
C ASP A 154 2.45 -12.02 -22.14
N ASP A 155 3.44 -12.46 -22.94
CA ASP A 155 4.62 -13.19 -22.48
C ASP A 155 5.60 -12.32 -21.67
N THR A 156 5.24 -11.07 -21.37
CA THR A 156 6.10 -10.14 -20.63
C THR A 156 6.46 -10.72 -19.26
N THR A 157 7.75 -10.94 -19.05
CA THR A 157 8.25 -11.44 -17.76
C THR A 157 8.01 -10.40 -16.67
N THR A 158 7.87 -10.83 -15.41
CA THR A 158 7.72 -9.93 -14.25
C THR A 158 8.79 -8.83 -14.23
N ILE A 159 10.03 -9.15 -14.59
CA ILE A 159 11.13 -8.20 -14.68
C ILE A 159 10.86 -7.15 -15.77
N GLN A 160 10.42 -7.57 -16.96
CA GLN A 160 10.13 -6.65 -18.07
C GLN A 160 8.95 -5.73 -17.73
N ALA A 161 7.90 -6.27 -17.11
CA ALA A 161 6.75 -5.48 -16.64
C ALA A 161 7.18 -4.45 -15.57
N GLN A 162 8.05 -4.86 -14.64
CA GLN A 162 8.62 -3.95 -13.64
C GLN A 162 9.52 -2.89 -14.26
N MET A 163 10.35 -3.26 -15.25
CA MET A 163 11.18 -2.33 -16.00
C MET A 163 10.33 -1.30 -16.75
N ALA A 164 9.25 -1.74 -17.40
CA ALA A 164 8.31 -0.84 -18.07
C ALA A 164 7.66 0.13 -17.07
N SER A 165 7.19 -0.37 -15.92
CA SER A 165 6.65 0.48 -14.85
C SER A 165 7.69 1.43 -14.25
N TYR A 166 8.95 1.04 -14.18
CA TYR A 166 10.03 1.90 -13.73
C TYR A 166 10.34 2.98 -14.77
N HIS A 167 10.46 2.61 -16.04
CA HIS A 167 10.66 3.54 -17.14
C HIS A 167 9.50 4.53 -17.26
N SER A 168 8.26 4.12 -17.02
CA SER A 168 7.11 5.03 -17.06
C SER A 168 7.11 6.06 -15.91
N ARG A 169 7.88 5.83 -14.84
CA ARG A 169 8.08 6.82 -13.76
C ARG A 169 9.17 7.83 -14.12
N VAL A 170 10.05 7.48 -15.05
CA VAL A 170 11.08 8.38 -15.54
C VAL A 170 10.44 9.24 -16.64
N VAL A 171 10.13 10.48 -16.30
CA VAL A 171 9.60 11.46 -17.26
C VAL A 171 10.76 12.06 -18.05
N ASP A 172 10.53 12.30 -19.33
CA ASP A 172 11.48 13.02 -20.17
C ASP A 172 11.71 14.46 -19.67
N SER A 173 12.97 14.86 -19.58
CA SER A 173 13.35 16.15 -19.00
C SER A 173 12.79 17.32 -19.82
N ASP A 174 12.82 17.23 -21.15
CA ASP A 174 12.38 18.31 -22.01
C ASP A 174 10.85 18.48 -21.96
N SER A 175 10.12 17.37 -21.92
CA SER A 175 8.66 17.38 -21.71
C SER A 175 8.29 17.98 -20.35
N LEU A 176 8.98 17.59 -19.28
CA LEU A 176 8.73 18.09 -17.93
C LEU A 176 9.05 19.59 -17.82
N MET A 177 10.15 20.04 -18.42
CA MET A 177 10.51 21.46 -18.42
C MET A 177 9.44 22.33 -19.07
N LYS A 178 8.87 21.90 -20.21
CA LYS A 178 7.76 22.62 -20.86
C LYS A 178 6.53 22.73 -19.96
N GLU A 179 6.14 21.63 -19.31
CA GLU A 179 4.99 21.62 -18.40
C GLU A 179 5.23 22.55 -17.20
N VAL A 180 6.44 22.54 -16.63
CA VAL A 180 6.82 23.43 -15.53
C VAL A 180 6.84 24.89 -15.98
N ASP A 181 7.40 25.20 -17.14
CA ASP A 181 7.45 26.56 -17.67
C ASP A 181 6.05 27.10 -17.95
N GLU A 182 5.17 26.28 -18.55
CA GLU A 182 3.76 26.62 -18.76
C GLU A 182 3.04 26.91 -17.44
N TYR A 183 3.23 26.04 -16.43
CA TYR A 183 2.65 26.23 -15.10
C TYR A 183 3.16 27.51 -14.42
N MET A 184 4.48 27.75 -14.45
CA MET A 184 5.10 28.91 -13.80
C MET A 184 4.70 30.21 -14.48
N ASN A 185 4.59 30.22 -15.82
CA ASN A 185 4.10 31.38 -16.56
C ASN A 185 2.65 31.72 -16.17
N ALA A 186 1.76 30.71 -16.13
CA ALA A 186 0.37 30.91 -15.72
C ALA A 186 0.27 31.44 -14.26
N HIS A 187 1.06 30.88 -13.36
CA HIS A 187 1.12 31.32 -11.97
C HIS A 187 1.65 32.76 -11.83
N ASP A 188 2.70 33.12 -12.56
CA ASP A 188 3.27 34.47 -12.53
C ASP A 188 2.31 35.51 -13.11
N GLU A 189 1.55 35.16 -14.15
CA GLU A 189 0.48 36.00 -14.69
C GLU A 189 -0.63 36.24 -13.65
N GLU A 190 -1.07 35.19 -12.96
CA GLU A 190 -2.08 35.29 -11.90
C GLU A 190 -1.57 36.12 -10.72
N ALA A 191 -0.33 35.88 -10.27
CA ALA A 191 0.29 36.63 -9.20
C ALA A 191 0.47 38.11 -9.57
N ALA A 192 0.86 38.40 -10.82
CA ALA A 192 0.96 39.77 -11.33
C ALA A 192 -0.42 40.44 -11.42
N ALA A 193 -1.46 39.73 -11.85
CA ALA A 193 -2.83 40.24 -11.86
C ALA A 193 -3.35 40.54 -10.44
N ALA A 194 -3.15 39.64 -9.49
CA ALA A 194 -3.50 39.83 -8.07
C ALA A 194 -2.76 41.03 -7.46
N ASN A 195 -1.46 41.17 -7.73
CA ASN A 195 -0.67 42.33 -7.29
C ASN A 195 -1.17 43.65 -7.91
N ARG A 196 -1.54 43.65 -9.20
CA ARG A 196 -2.16 44.82 -9.85
C ARG A 196 -3.50 45.17 -9.21
N ALA A 197 -4.35 44.18 -8.93
CA ALA A 197 -5.63 44.38 -8.25
C ALA A 197 -5.45 44.94 -6.83
N ALA A 198 -4.51 44.38 -6.05
CA ALA A 198 -4.18 44.87 -4.71
C ALA A 198 -3.64 46.32 -4.75
N ARG A 199 -2.77 46.66 -5.72
CA ARG A 199 -2.30 48.05 -5.91
C ARG A 199 -3.44 49.01 -6.24
N LYS A 200 -4.43 48.59 -7.03
CA LYS A 200 -5.62 49.40 -7.31
C LYS A 200 -6.45 49.61 -6.04
N ARG A 201 -6.77 48.53 -5.31
CA ARG A 201 -7.54 48.60 -4.05
C ARG A 201 -6.91 49.57 -3.03
N ARG A 202 -5.58 49.57 -2.89
CA ARG A 202 -4.85 50.49 -1.99
C ARG A 202 -4.98 51.97 -2.35
N LYS A 203 -5.30 52.31 -3.59
CA LYS A 203 -5.41 53.69 -4.07
C LYS A 203 -6.84 54.22 -4.02
N VAL A 204 -7.83 53.35 -3.78
CA VAL A 204 -9.24 53.75 -3.63
C VAL A 204 -9.44 54.24 -2.20
N ALA A 205 -10.00 55.43 -2.04
CA ALA A 205 -10.40 55.95 -0.73
C ALA A 205 -11.71 55.31 -0.29
N ASP A 206 -11.85 55.08 1.00
CA ASP A 206 -13.06 54.51 1.60
C ASP A 206 -14.23 55.54 1.58
N GLU A 207 -15.45 55.11 1.92
CA GLU A 207 -16.66 55.96 1.90
C GLU A 207 -16.54 57.24 2.76
N ASP A 208 -15.70 57.20 3.81
CA ASP A 208 -15.36 58.33 4.68
C ASP A 208 -14.16 59.17 4.18
N GLY A 209 -13.62 58.89 2.98
CA GLY A 209 -12.53 59.65 2.35
C GLY A 209 -11.12 59.36 2.87
N TRP A 210 -10.95 58.35 3.74
CA TRP A 210 -9.63 57.93 4.26
C TRP A 210 -8.96 56.94 3.30
N ILE A 211 -7.63 57.02 3.18
CA ILE A 211 -6.82 56.08 2.38
C ILE A 211 -6.07 55.15 3.34
N THR A 212 -6.39 53.86 3.31
CA THR A 212 -5.74 52.86 4.16
C THR A 212 -4.29 52.61 3.73
N VAL A 213 -3.33 53.07 4.54
CA VAL A 213 -1.88 52.88 4.31
C VAL A 213 -1.48 51.43 4.61
N THR A 214 -1.52 50.56 3.61
CA THR A 214 -0.98 49.19 3.74
C THR A 214 0.46 49.10 3.25
N LYS A 215 1.32 48.39 3.98
CA LYS A 215 2.71 48.13 3.58
C LYS A 215 2.75 47.39 2.24
N GLY A 216 3.51 47.91 1.27
CA GLY A 216 3.81 47.23 0.01
C GLY A 216 4.63 45.98 0.26
N SER A 217 3.97 44.85 0.53
CA SER A 217 4.65 43.55 0.59
C SER A 217 4.87 43.05 -0.83
N ARG A 218 6.08 42.58 -1.13
CA ARG A 218 6.41 41.92 -2.40
C ARG A 218 5.74 40.55 -2.54
N THR A 219 5.43 39.92 -1.42
CA THR A 219 4.64 38.69 -1.34
C THR A 219 3.21 39.03 -0.96
N SER A 220 2.28 38.75 -1.86
CA SER A 220 0.84 38.72 -1.60
C SER A 220 0.54 37.51 -0.71
N ALA A 221 0.98 37.55 0.55
CA ALA A 221 0.47 36.61 1.54
C ALA A 221 -1.05 36.84 1.62
N PRO A 222 -1.86 35.78 1.50
CA PRO A 222 -3.31 35.91 1.57
C PRO A 222 -3.68 36.59 2.88
N GLU A 223 -4.60 37.54 2.78
CA GLU A 223 -5.04 38.41 3.88
C GLU A 223 -5.50 37.59 5.11
N SER A 224 -6.00 36.37 4.86
CA SER A 224 -6.39 35.38 5.87
C SER A 224 -5.24 34.86 6.76
N LYS A 225 -3.98 34.89 6.30
CA LYS A 225 -2.82 34.49 7.12
C LYS A 225 -2.36 35.62 8.06
N LYS A 226 -2.50 36.88 7.65
CA LYS A 226 -2.09 38.03 8.47
C LYS A 226 -2.99 38.21 9.69
N MET A 227 -4.30 38.03 9.52
CA MET A 227 -5.26 38.12 10.63
C MET A 227 -5.05 37.06 11.73
N ARG A 228 -4.33 35.97 11.44
CA ARG A 228 -3.93 34.95 12.43
C ARG A 228 -2.62 35.25 13.15
N GLU A 229 -1.75 36.11 12.59
CA GLU A 229 -0.49 36.51 13.24
C GLU A 229 -0.66 37.67 14.23
N ASP A 230 -1.81 38.34 14.24
CA ASP A 230 -2.16 39.34 15.25
C ASP A 230 -2.57 38.73 16.60
N GLU A 231 -2.59 37.39 16.72
CA GLU A 231 -2.64 36.75 18.04
C GLU A 231 -1.26 36.95 18.71
N PRO A 232 -1.18 37.65 19.86
CA PRO A 232 0.11 38.03 20.42
C PRO A 232 0.90 36.76 20.76
N LEU A 233 2.05 36.59 20.09
CA LEU A 233 3.13 35.70 20.52
C LEU A 233 3.66 36.23 21.88
N SER A 234 2.88 36.00 22.93
CA SER A 234 2.97 36.59 24.27
C SER A 234 4.36 36.54 24.87
N HIS A 235 5.14 35.51 24.52
CA HIS A 235 6.44 35.23 25.08
C HIS A 235 7.56 36.18 24.59
N GLN A 236 7.46 36.75 23.37
CA GLN A 236 8.44 37.75 22.92
C GLN A 236 8.10 39.16 23.40
N ASP A 237 6.81 39.47 23.51
CA ASP A 237 6.35 40.77 23.98
C ASP A 237 6.55 40.95 25.48
N GLU A 238 6.42 39.90 26.30
CA GLU A 238 6.74 39.97 27.73
C GLU A 238 8.21 40.32 27.98
N LYS A 239 9.15 39.73 27.24
CA LYS A 239 10.59 40.07 27.33
C LYS A 239 10.87 41.51 26.88
N ARG A 240 10.10 42.04 25.92
CA ARG A 240 10.20 43.44 25.48
C ARG A 240 9.53 44.40 26.45
N LYS A 241 8.43 44.00 27.11
CA LYS A 241 7.75 44.77 28.15
C LYS A 241 8.58 44.85 29.43
N GLN A 242 9.20 43.74 29.87
CA GLN A 242 10.14 43.74 31.01
C GLN A 242 11.32 44.70 30.79
N LYS A 243 11.82 44.83 29.56
CA LYS A 243 12.87 45.81 29.21
C LYS A 243 12.42 47.27 29.25
N LYS A 244 11.12 47.56 29.25
CA LYS A 244 10.58 48.94 29.23
C LYS A 244 10.18 49.45 30.61
N VAL A 245 9.94 48.57 31.58
CA VAL A 245 9.38 48.96 32.88
C VAL A 245 10.43 49.56 33.83
N ASP A 246 11.70 49.16 33.74
CA ASP A 246 12.79 49.71 34.56
C ASP A 246 13.95 50.28 33.73
N VAL A 247 13.65 51.09 32.70
CA VAL A 247 14.71 51.90 32.06
C VAL A 247 14.89 53.16 32.89
N ALA A 248 16.01 53.24 33.59
CA ALA A 248 16.50 54.45 34.24
C ALA A 248 16.31 55.67 33.32
N PHE A 249 15.32 56.52 33.63
CA PHE A 249 14.87 57.63 32.79
C PHE A 249 15.95 58.69 32.58
N TYR A 250 16.84 58.84 33.57
CA TYR A 250 17.92 59.82 33.53
C TYR A 250 19.30 59.17 33.43
N ASN A 251 20.18 59.82 32.67
CA ASN A 251 21.58 59.40 32.49
C ASN A 251 22.36 59.28 33.81
N PHE A 252 22.01 60.06 34.84
CA PHE A 252 22.68 59.96 36.14
C PHE A 252 22.40 58.63 36.85
N GLN A 253 21.18 58.08 36.72
CA GLN A 253 20.80 56.79 37.31
C GLN A 253 21.59 55.65 36.65
N ILE A 254 21.77 55.72 35.32
CA ILE A 254 22.58 54.76 34.56
C ILE A 254 24.07 54.86 34.97
N LYS A 255 24.59 56.08 35.17
CA LYS A 255 25.97 56.27 35.63
C LYS A 255 26.18 55.75 37.04
N GLU A 256 25.26 56.05 37.95
CA GLU A 256 25.33 55.62 39.35
C GLU A 256 25.24 54.09 39.48
N SER A 257 24.35 53.43 38.74
CA SER A 257 24.24 51.97 38.75
C SER A 257 25.51 51.29 38.24
N LYS A 258 26.12 51.82 37.17
CA LYS A 258 27.42 51.34 36.66
C LYS A 258 28.53 51.54 37.68
N MET A 259 28.58 52.69 38.36
CA MET A 259 29.59 52.97 39.39
C MET A 259 29.44 52.07 40.62
N LYS A 260 28.21 51.83 41.08
CA LYS A 260 27.90 50.88 42.16
C LYS A 260 28.37 49.48 41.79
N HIS A 261 28.03 49.02 40.58
CA HIS A 261 28.45 47.71 40.09
C HIS A 261 29.98 47.56 40.01
N LEU A 262 30.70 48.60 39.55
CA LEU A 262 32.16 48.60 39.53
C LEU A 262 32.76 48.53 40.95
N ASN A 263 32.17 49.23 41.91
CA ASN A 263 32.63 49.19 43.30
C ASN A 263 32.37 47.84 43.96
N GLU A 264 31.23 47.21 43.70
CA GLU A 264 30.93 45.84 44.15
C GLU A 264 31.95 44.84 43.59
N LEU A 265 32.31 44.95 42.31
CA LEU A 265 33.31 44.08 41.69
C LEU A 265 34.70 44.27 42.32
N ARG A 266 35.09 45.52 42.63
CA ARG A 266 36.36 45.80 43.33
C ARG A 266 36.36 45.21 44.75
N ALA A 267 35.26 45.36 45.49
CA ALA A 267 35.13 44.78 46.83
C ALA A 267 35.24 43.25 46.80
N LYS A 268 34.53 42.58 45.90
CA LYS A 268 34.62 41.12 45.70
C LYS A 268 36.03 40.68 45.33
N PHE A 269 36.72 41.45 44.49
CA PHE A 269 38.10 41.15 44.11
C PHE A 269 39.07 41.27 45.29
N GLU A 270 38.91 42.27 46.15
CA GLU A 270 39.71 42.40 47.38
C GLU A 270 39.44 41.25 48.36
N GLU A 271 38.19 40.86 48.52
CA GLU A 271 37.80 39.70 49.34
C GLU A 271 38.41 38.41 48.80
N ASP A 272 38.33 38.18 47.49
CA ASP A 272 38.93 37.01 46.86
C ASP A 272 40.46 37.04 46.97
N LYS A 273 41.09 38.21 46.83
CA LYS A 273 42.53 38.37 47.07
C LYS A 273 42.91 38.00 48.50
N LYS A 274 42.12 38.42 49.51
CA LYS A 274 42.30 38.03 50.92
C LYS A 274 42.10 36.53 51.12
N ARG A 275 41.05 35.95 50.52
CA ARG A 275 40.75 34.51 50.57
C ARG A 275 41.88 33.68 49.96
N VAL A 276 42.41 34.10 48.81
CA VAL A 276 43.56 33.47 48.15
C VAL A 276 44.82 33.59 49.00
N ALA A 277 45.08 34.74 49.61
CA ALA A 277 46.23 34.93 50.51
C ALA A 277 46.16 33.98 51.72
N MET A 278 45.00 33.86 52.37
CA MET A 278 44.78 32.90 53.46
C MET A 278 44.97 31.45 53.00
N ALA A 279 44.43 31.08 51.83
CA ALA A 279 44.59 29.74 51.27
C ALA A 279 46.06 29.42 50.93
N LYS A 280 46.82 30.41 50.42
CA LYS A 280 48.27 30.29 50.16
C LYS A 280 49.05 30.12 51.46
N ALA A 281 48.76 30.92 52.49
CA ALA A 281 49.39 30.81 53.81
C ALA A 281 49.13 29.43 54.45
N ALA A 282 47.91 28.91 54.31
CA ALA A 282 47.53 27.58 54.78
C ALA A 282 48.04 26.42 53.89
N ARG A 283 48.78 26.69 52.80
CA ARG A 283 49.22 25.72 51.77
C ARG A 283 48.09 24.87 51.17
N LYS A 284 46.85 25.39 51.17
CA LYS A 284 45.64 24.72 50.63
C LYS A 284 45.21 25.29 49.27
N PHE A 285 45.94 26.26 48.74
CA PHE A 285 45.65 26.86 47.44
C PHE A 285 46.04 25.89 46.30
N ARG A 286 45.06 25.46 45.51
CA ARG A 286 45.24 24.67 44.29
C ARG A 286 44.87 25.53 43.08
N PRO A 287 45.84 26.06 42.32
CA PRO A 287 45.51 26.71 41.05
C PRO A 287 44.95 25.66 40.08
N LEU A 288 43.82 25.99 39.43
CA LEU A 288 43.33 25.29 38.25
C LEU A 288 44.02 25.84 37.00
#